data_AF-A0AA88YSV9-F1
#
_entry.id   AF-A0AA88YSV9-F1
#
_cell.length_a   1.000
_cell.length_b   1.000
_cell.length_c   1.000
_cell.angle_alpha   90.00
_cell.angle_beta   90.00
_cell.angle_gamma   90.00
#
_symmetry.space_group_name_H-M   'P 1'
#
loop_
_entity.id
_entity.type
_entity.pdbx_description
1 polymer ?
#
loop_
_entity_poly.entity_id
_entity_poly.type
_entity_poly.pdbx_seq_one_letter_code
_entity_poly.pdbx_strand_id
1 'polypeptide(L)'
;MPKGTITKDQSKYLFMTKDRYVGIGSGRLGMGSDWAEQTQVALAAAKQYLKMEYKMHVTKQCEVADHCCHFALSVGSGDFFIPCVHQHSKTCCDCNSLVKALDSVEAAVKSDKVKFESDDQRDNIQYTLNQVL
;
A
#
# COMPACT_ATOMS: atom_id res chain seq x y z
N MET A 1 0.60 -13.86 -16.12
CA MET A 1 0.06 -13.67 -14.76
C MET A 1 0.49 -12.31 -14.26
N PRO A 2 -0.42 -11.48 -13.69
CA PRO A 2 -0.02 -10.20 -13.13
C PRO A 2 0.94 -10.42 -11.95
N LYS A 3 1.99 -9.60 -11.87
CA LYS A 3 2.98 -9.63 -10.78
C LYS A 3 2.32 -9.16 -9.47
N GLY A 4 2.86 -9.60 -8.33
CA GLY A 4 2.42 -9.17 -7.01
C GLY A 4 2.37 -7.63 -6.91
N THR A 5 1.27 -7.11 -6.38
CA THR A 5 0.96 -5.67 -6.34
C THR A 5 1.84 -4.93 -5.33
N ILE A 6 2.34 -5.62 -4.29
CA ILE A 6 3.04 -5.01 -3.14
C ILE A 6 4.56 -4.92 -3.37
N THR A 7 5.09 -5.59 -4.40
CA THR A 7 6.54 -5.79 -4.55
C THR A 7 7.24 -4.75 -5.43
N LYS A 8 6.51 -3.72 -5.88
CA LYS A 8 7.12 -2.48 -6.38
C LYS A 8 7.80 -1.75 -5.20
N ASP A 9 9.03 -2.16 -4.92
CA ASP A 9 9.96 -1.53 -3.97
C ASP A 9 9.54 -1.60 -2.49
N GLN A 10 9.98 -2.65 -1.79
CA GLN A 10 9.84 -2.78 -0.32
C GLN A 10 10.48 -1.59 0.45
N SER A 11 11.40 -0.85 -0.17
CA SER A 11 12.02 0.35 0.39
C SER A 11 11.05 1.54 0.39
N LYS A 12 10.13 1.67 -0.57
CA LYS A 12 9.09 2.71 -0.63
C LYS A 12 8.09 2.62 0.52
N TYR A 13 7.71 1.40 0.93
CA TYR A 13 6.81 1.19 2.06
C TYR A 13 7.49 1.42 3.42
N LEU A 14 8.83 1.28 3.49
CA LEU A 14 9.60 1.59 4.70
C LEU A 14 9.65 3.11 4.98
N PHE A 15 9.49 3.96 3.96
CA PHE A 15 9.37 5.42 4.14
C PHE A 15 8.07 5.87 4.82
N MET A 16 7.10 4.97 5.03
CA MET A 16 5.93 5.25 5.89
C MET A 16 6.27 5.20 7.40
N THR A 17 7.56 5.05 7.74
CA THR A 17 8.06 5.00 9.11
C THR A 17 9.06 6.12 9.40
N LYS A 18 8.57 7.35 9.63
CA LYS A 18 8.77 8.03 10.92
C LYS A 18 8.26 9.48 11.00
N ASP A 19 8.25 10.28 9.94
CA ASP A 19 8.08 11.75 10.14
C ASP A 19 7.14 12.46 9.13
N ARG A 20 6.14 11.78 8.57
CA ARG A 20 5.22 12.40 7.59
C ARG A 20 3.74 12.06 7.77
N TYR A 21 3.27 12.00 9.02
CA TYR A 21 1.85 12.20 9.37
C TYR A 21 1.45 13.68 9.23
N VAL A 22 1.95 14.37 8.20
CA VAL A 22 1.63 15.78 7.99
C VAL A 22 0.36 15.82 7.13
N GLY A 23 -0.79 15.98 7.79
CA GLY A 23 -1.98 16.55 7.13
C GLY A 23 -3.22 15.66 6.94
N ILE A 24 -3.25 14.39 7.38
CA ILE A 24 -4.53 13.61 7.46
C ILE A 24 -5.10 13.65 8.89
N GLY A 25 -4.60 14.55 9.72
CA GLY A 25 -5.25 14.97 10.97
C GLY A 25 -5.58 16.45 10.82
N SER A 26 -6.86 16.81 10.88
CA SER A 26 -7.38 18.18 10.80
C SER A 26 -7.46 18.87 9.43
N GLY A 27 -7.26 18.18 8.30
CA GLY A 27 -7.80 18.67 7.03
C GLY A 27 -9.29 18.38 7.00
N ARG A 28 -10.17 19.39 6.92
CA ARG A 28 -11.59 19.18 6.57
C ARG A 28 -11.68 18.75 5.11
N LEU A 29 -11.26 17.52 4.83
CA LEU A 29 -11.63 16.81 3.61
C LEU A 29 -13.16 16.84 3.59
N GLY A 30 -13.79 17.35 2.54
CA GLY A 30 -15.26 17.45 2.43
C GLY A 30 -15.99 16.10 2.37
N MET A 31 -15.29 15.03 2.74
CA MET A 31 -15.78 13.67 2.92
C MET A 31 -16.09 13.52 4.41
N GLY A 32 -17.33 13.20 4.76
CA GLY A 32 -17.82 13.23 6.15
C GLY A 32 -16.90 12.53 7.15
N SER A 33 -16.97 12.96 8.42
CA SER A 33 -16.14 12.51 9.54
C SER A 33 -15.94 10.98 9.58
N ASP A 34 -16.98 10.23 9.24
CA ASP A 34 -16.98 8.76 9.27
C ASP A 34 -16.00 8.14 8.26
N TRP A 35 -15.85 8.72 7.07
CA TRP A 35 -14.90 8.20 6.06
C TRP A 35 -13.46 8.44 6.52
N ALA A 36 -13.18 9.61 7.10
CA ALA A 36 -11.85 9.94 7.59
C ALA A 36 -11.44 9.03 8.75
N GLU A 37 -12.33 8.78 9.70
CA GLU A 37 -12.11 7.87 10.83
C GLU A 37 -11.89 6.43 10.35
N GLN A 38 -12.77 5.92 9.48
CA GLN A 38 -12.65 4.57 8.92
C GLN A 38 -11.35 4.38 8.15
N THR A 39 -10.97 5.37 7.33
CA THR A 39 -9.73 5.33 6.55
C THR A 39 -8.51 5.38 7.47
N GLN A 40 -8.54 6.19 8.53
CA GLN A 40 -7.46 6.26 9.51
C GLN A 40 -7.28 4.93 10.25
N VAL A 41 -8.37 4.29 10.67
CA VAL A 41 -8.35 2.96 11.31
C VAL A 41 -7.78 1.92 10.35
N ALA A 42 -8.25 1.90 9.09
CA ALA A 42 -7.78 0.96 8.08
C ALA A 42 -6.27 1.12 7.81
N LEU A 43 -5.78 2.35 7.67
CA LEU A 43 -4.35 2.64 7.48
C LEU A 43 -3.52 2.28 8.71
N ALA A 44 -4.04 2.51 9.92
CA ALA A 44 -3.36 2.12 11.15
C ALA A 44 -3.22 0.59 11.26
N ALA A 45 -4.28 -0.15 10.94
CA ALA A 45 -4.27 -1.61 10.88
C ALA A 45 -3.28 -2.12 9.82
N ALA A 46 -3.34 -1.56 8.61
CA ALA A 46 -2.44 -1.93 7.51
C ALA A 46 -0.97 -1.66 7.85
N LYS A 47 -0.67 -0.56 8.56
CA LYS A 47 0.67 -0.27 9.06
C LYS A 47 1.15 -1.27 10.09
N GLN A 48 0.30 -1.67 11.03
CA GLN A 48 0.64 -2.70 12.03
C GLN A 48 0.92 -4.04 11.36
N TYR A 49 0.06 -4.41 10.40
CA TYR A 49 0.22 -5.61 9.58
C TYR A 49 1.59 -5.64 8.90
N LEU A 50 1.96 -4.58 8.16
CA LEU A 50 3.27 -4.50 7.50
C LEU A 50 4.44 -4.60 8.48
N LYS A 51 4.32 -4.02 9.67
CA LYS A 51 5.40 -3.96 10.66
C LYS A 51 5.61 -5.27 11.40
N MET A 52 4.53 -5.96 11.74
CA MET A 52 4.58 -7.10 12.67
C MET A 52 4.35 -8.44 11.97
N GLU A 53 3.43 -8.50 11.02
CA GLU A 53 2.86 -9.75 10.53
C GLU A 53 3.27 -10.09 9.09
N TYR A 54 3.43 -9.08 8.22
CA TYR A 54 3.79 -9.30 6.82
C TYR A 54 5.07 -10.14 6.67
N LYS A 55 6.10 -9.84 7.48
CA LYS A 55 7.37 -10.60 7.50
C LYS A 55 7.19 -12.09 7.83
N MET A 56 6.13 -12.45 8.58
CA MET A 56 5.81 -13.84 8.92
C MET A 56 5.11 -14.55 7.76
N HIS A 57 4.46 -13.79 6.88
CA HIS A 57 3.81 -14.34 5.68
C HIS A 57 4.81 -14.61 4.55
N VAL A 58 5.92 -13.86 4.51
CA VAL A 58 6.93 -13.98 3.46
C VAL A 58 7.70 -15.29 3.57
N THR A 59 7.51 -16.19 2.60
CA THR A 59 8.19 -17.50 2.55
C THR A 59 8.49 -17.93 1.10
N LYS A 60 9.40 -18.88 0.91
CA LYS A 60 9.77 -19.39 -0.43
C LYS A 60 8.70 -20.27 -1.09
N GLN A 61 7.71 -20.71 -0.34
CA GLN A 61 6.68 -21.66 -0.77
C GLN A 61 5.27 -21.10 -0.60
N CYS A 62 5.13 -19.77 -0.52
CA CYS A 62 3.83 -19.15 -0.34
C CYS A 62 3.04 -19.15 -1.65
N GLU A 63 1.79 -19.58 -1.61
CA GLU A 63 0.89 -19.53 -2.77
C GLU A 63 0.26 -18.13 -2.98
N VAL A 64 0.63 -17.14 -2.16
CA VAL A 64 0.28 -15.73 -2.37
C VAL A 64 1.46 -15.06 -3.07
N ALA A 65 1.20 -14.46 -4.24
CA ALA A 65 2.21 -13.84 -5.09
C ALA A 65 3.11 -12.84 -4.34
N ASP A 66 2.51 -11.96 -3.54
CA ASP A 66 3.22 -10.92 -2.77
C ASP A 66 4.06 -11.48 -1.61
N HIS A 67 3.72 -12.66 -1.12
CA HIS A 67 4.41 -13.31 0.00
C HIS A 67 5.51 -14.27 -0.46
N CYS A 68 5.43 -14.78 -1.69
CA CYS A 68 6.44 -15.66 -2.20
C CYS A 68 7.70 -14.86 -2.53
N CYS A 69 8.75 -14.94 -1.71
CA CYS A 69 9.94 -14.12 -1.95
C CYS A 69 10.62 -14.42 -3.30
N HIS A 70 10.55 -15.67 -3.79
CA HIS A 70 11.03 -16.00 -5.13
C HIS A 70 10.23 -15.26 -6.20
N PHE A 71 8.91 -15.30 -6.15
CA PHE A 71 8.05 -14.65 -7.14
C PHE A 71 8.06 -13.11 -7.01
N ALA A 72 7.94 -12.62 -5.79
CA ALA A 72 7.92 -11.20 -5.42
C ALA A 72 9.17 -10.46 -5.90
N LEU A 73 10.35 -11.09 -5.75
CA LEU A 73 11.64 -10.52 -6.12
C LEU A 73 12.06 -10.83 -7.56
N SER A 74 11.38 -11.77 -8.23
CA SER A 74 11.61 -12.10 -9.64
C SER A 74 11.06 -11.00 -10.54
N VAL A 75 11.76 -9.86 -10.60
CA VAL A 75 11.39 -8.74 -11.46
C VAL A 75 11.88 -9.01 -12.88
N GLY A 76 11.01 -9.61 -13.70
CA GLY A 76 11.29 -9.84 -15.12
C GLY A 76 11.96 -11.18 -15.40
N SER A 77 12.49 -11.34 -16.61
CA SER A 77 13.15 -12.56 -17.09
C SER A 77 14.66 -12.32 -17.20
N GLY A 78 15.31 -12.11 -16.04
CA GLY A 78 16.76 -11.96 -15.92
C GLY A 78 17.36 -12.95 -14.93
N ASP A 79 18.64 -12.80 -14.62
CA ASP A 79 19.43 -13.72 -13.77
C ASP A 79 18.90 -13.86 -12.32
N PHE A 80 18.03 -12.94 -11.89
CA PHE A 80 17.38 -12.96 -10.58
C PHE A 80 16.01 -13.65 -10.59
N PHE A 81 15.60 -14.22 -11.72
CA PHE A 81 14.37 -15.01 -11.81
C PHE A 81 14.58 -16.38 -11.15
N ILE A 82 13.80 -16.65 -10.10
CA ILE A 82 13.78 -17.95 -9.45
C ILE A 82 12.43 -18.62 -9.73
N PRO A 83 12.41 -19.71 -10.52
CA PRO A 83 11.17 -20.41 -10.80
C PRO A 83 10.57 -21.00 -9.51
N CYS A 84 9.25 -20.88 -9.38
CA CYS A 84 8.50 -21.46 -8.27
C CYS A 84 7.91 -22.80 -8.71
N VAL A 85 7.93 -23.80 -7.82
CA VAL A 85 7.30 -25.12 -8.04
C VAL A 85 5.84 -25.17 -7.58
N HIS A 86 5.29 -24.04 -7.15
CA HIS A 86 3.92 -23.86 -6.66
C HIS A 86 3.20 -22.77 -7.47
N GLN A 87 1.87 -22.74 -7.37
CA GLN A 87 1.06 -21.74 -8.04
C GLN A 87 0.69 -20.58 -7.11
N HIS A 88 0.67 -19.37 -7.66
CA HIS A 88 0.29 -18.17 -6.92
C HIS A 88 -1.21 -17.86 -7.10
N SER A 89 -2.08 -18.76 -6.66
CA SER A 89 -3.53 -18.64 -6.83
C SER A 89 -4.23 -18.03 -5.61
N LYS A 90 -3.53 -17.87 -4.48
CA LYS A 90 -4.12 -17.35 -3.24
C LYS A 90 -3.94 -15.85 -3.13
N THR A 91 -4.87 -15.24 -2.41
CA THR A 91 -4.85 -13.83 -2.02
C THR A 91 -4.79 -13.70 -0.51
N CYS A 92 -4.11 -12.69 0.00
CA CYS A 92 -4.09 -12.38 1.43
C CYS A 92 -5.12 -11.29 1.76
N CYS A 93 -5.94 -11.52 2.78
CA CYS A 93 -6.97 -10.58 3.23
C CYS A 93 -6.36 -9.25 3.70
N ASP A 94 -5.25 -9.30 4.44
CA ASP A 94 -4.59 -8.11 4.98
C ASP A 94 -3.92 -7.30 3.88
N CYS A 95 -3.24 -7.96 2.94
CA CYS A 95 -2.72 -7.34 1.72
C CYS A 95 -3.81 -6.65 0.92
N ASN A 96 -4.95 -7.32 0.71
CA ASN A 96 -6.09 -6.76 -0.01
C ASN A 96 -6.71 -5.57 0.74
N SER A 97 -6.76 -5.64 2.07
CA SER A 97 -7.29 -4.54 2.91
C SER A 97 -6.38 -3.32 2.86
N LEU A 98 -5.05 -3.51 2.85
CA LEU A 98 -4.08 -2.45 2.63
C LEU A 98 -4.28 -1.78 1.26
N VAL A 99 -4.36 -2.58 0.18
CA VAL A 99 -4.59 -2.06 -1.19
C VAL A 99 -5.88 -1.25 -1.25
N LYS A 100 -6.99 -1.78 -0.72
CA LYS A 100 -8.26 -1.05 -0.68
C LYS A 100 -8.19 0.27 0.10
N ALA A 101 -7.45 0.30 1.22
CA ALA A 101 -7.27 1.52 1.98
C ALA A 101 -6.50 2.57 1.17
N LEU A 102 -5.45 2.15 0.45
CA LEU A 102 -4.69 3.03 -0.44
C LEU A 102 -5.53 3.52 -1.63
N ASP A 103 -6.28 2.63 -2.28
CA ASP A 103 -7.19 2.98 -3.39
C ASP A 103 -8.26 3.99 -2.94
N SER A 104 -8.81 3.81 -1.73
CA SER A 104 -9.77 4.74 -1.13
C SER A 104 -9.17 6.15 -0.96
N VAL A 105 -7.93 6.22 -0.47
CA VAL A 105 -7.20 7.50 -0.32
C VAL A 105 -6.90 8.11 -1.68
N GLU A 106 -6.44 7.31 -2.64
CA GLU A 106 -6.12 7.79 -4.00
C GLU A 106 -7.38 8.34 -4.69
N ALA A 107 -8.50 7.62 -4.61
CA ALA A 107 -9.78 8.06 -5.14
C ALA A 107 -10.27 9.35 -4.47
N ALA A 108 -10.06 9.49 -3.15
CA ALA A 108 -10.37 10.71 -2.42
C ALA A 108 -9.53 11.89 -2.91
N VAL A 109 -8.21 11.71 -3.05
CA VAL A 109 -7.30 12.78 -3.49
C VAL A 109 -7.59 13.22 -4.93
N LYS A 110 -8.02 12.28 -5.79
CA LYS A 110 -8.43 12.56 -7.17
C LYS A 110 -9.85 13.14 -7.28
N SER A 111 -10.61 13.21 -6.20
CA SER A 111 -11.99 13.67 -6.19
C SER A 111 -12.08 15.18 -5.97
N ASP A 112 -12.92 15.85 -6.76
CA ASP A 112 -13.23 17.29 -6.59
C ASP A 112 -13.97 17.61 -5.27
N LYS A 113 -14.38 16.58 -4.51
CA LYS A 113 -15.06 16.74 -3.22
C LYS A 113 -14.10 17.08 -2.08
N VAL A 114 -12.80 16.89 -2.29
CA VAL A 114 -11.79 17.21 -1.29
C VAL A 114 -11.37 18.65 -1.43
N LYS A 115 -11.63 19.44 -0.37
CA LYS A 115 -11.05 20.77 -0.23
C LYS A 115 -9.68 20.64 0.41
N PHE A 116 -8.65 20.90 -0.38
CA PHE A 116 -7.30 21.07 0.13
C PHE A 116 -7.13 22.48 0.68
N GLU A 117 -6.27 22.63 1.69
CA GLU A 117 -5.97 23.94 2.27
C GLU A 117 -5.17 24.82 1.30
N SER A 118 -4.40 24.21 0.40
CA SER A 118 -3.71 24.87 -0.72
C SER A 118 -3.43 23.87 -1.85
N ASP A 119 -3.08 24.40 -3.02
CA ASP A 119 -2.60 23.58 -4.15
C ASP A 119 -1.29 22.86 -3.79
N ASP A 120 -0.38 23.51 -3.04
CA ASP A 120 0.86 22.88 -2.56
C ASP A 120 0.59 21.64 -1.68
N GLN A 121 -0.45 21.69 -0.85
CA GLN A 121 -0.86 20.53 -0.04
C GLN A 121 -1.35 19.38 -0.92
N ARG A 122 -2.20 19.68 -1.92
CA ARG A 122 -2.67 18.67 -2.88
C ARG A 122 -1.50 18.03 -3.62
N ASP A 123 -0.60 18.83 -4.16
CA ASP A 123 0.51 18.38 -4.99
C ASP A 123 1.50 17.55 -4.17
N ASN A 124 1.76 17.90 -2.90
CA ASN A 124 2.62 17.12 -2.01
C ASN A 124 1.99 15.76 -1.63
N ILE A 125 0.68 15.73 -1.36
CA ILE A 125 -0.06 14.49 -1.10
C ILE A 125 -0.03 13.60 -2.34
N GLN A 126 -0.30 14.16 -3.52
CA GLN A 126 -0.29 13.43 -4.78
C GLN A 126 1.11 12.91 -5.13
N TYR A 127 2.15 13.71 -4.93
CA TYR A 127 3.53 13.26 -5.07
C TYR A 127 3.84 12.08 -4.15
N THR A 128 3.42 12.15 -2.90
CA THR A 128 3.62 11.07 -1.92
C THR A 128 2.89 9.78 -2.34
N LEU A 129 1.64 9.88 -2.82
CA LEU A 129 0.89 8.72 -3.33
C LEU A 129 1.56 8.09 -4.56
N ASN A 130 1.97 8.91 -5.53
CA ASN A 130 2.67 8.44 -6.74
C ASN A 130 4.04 7.81 -6.43
N GLN A 131 4.66 8.17 -5.31
CA GLN A 131 5.89 7.54 -4.86
C GLN A 131 5.64 6.18 -4.20
N VAL A 132 4.43 5.89 -3.72
CA VAL A 132 4.08 4.63 -3.02
C VAL A 132 3.42 3.61 -3.96
N LEU A 133 2.69 4.05 -4.99
CA LEU A 133 2.02 3.22 -6.03
C LEU A 133 2.92 2.92 -7.26
#